data_AF-A0A9W6KVV4-F1
#
_entry.id   AF-A0A9W6KVV4-F1
#
_cell.length_a   1.000
_cell.length_b   1.000
_cell.length_c   1.000
_cell.angle_alpha   90.00
_cell.angle_beta   90.00
_cell.angle_gamma   90.00
#
_symmetry.space_group_name_H-M   'P 1'
#
loop_
_entity.id
_entity.type
_entity.pdbx_description
1 polymer ?
#
loop_
_entity_poly.entity_id
_entity_poly.type
_entity_poly.pdbx_seq_one_letter_code
_entity_poly.pdbx_strand_id
1 'polypeptide(L)'
;MDNFRRSGRMDPGGAVVVRGEGYQIARCQGTGCTSFTQITTTGAGATTFTDTGLTRNTGYTYRVRAVNTAGTSAYSATAAVKTPRT
;
A
#
# COMPACT_ATOMS: atom_id res chain seq x y z
N MET A 1 -29.51 1.31 -24.63
CA MET A 1 -29.59 1.06 -23.17
C MET A 1 -28.33 1.63 -22.58
N ASP A 2 -28.41 2.91 -22.20
CA ASP A 2 -27.27 3.78 -21.96
C ASP A 2 -27.42 4.36 -20.56
N ASN A 3 -26.51 4.03 -19.64
CA ASN A 3 -26.20 4.92 -18.51
C ASN A 3 -24.98 4.45 -17.69
N PHE A 4 -23.78 4.61 -18.25
CA PHE A 4 -22.58 4.66 -17.42
C PHE A 4 -22.45 6.10 -16.89
N ARG A 5 -23.13 6.40 -15.78
CA ARG A 5 -23.00 7.70 -15.09
C ARG A 5 -21.56 7.85 -14.57
N ARG A 6 -20.67 8.43 -15.37
CA ARG A 6 -19.35 8.92 -14.91
C ARG A 6 -19.58 10.18 -14.08
N SER A 7 -19.74 10.03 -12.77
CA SER A 7 -19.42 11.13 -11.85
C SER A 7 -17.90 11.19 -11.72
N GLY A 8 -17.28 11.92 -12.65
CA GLY A 8 -15.85 12.18 -12.69
C GLY A 8 -15.63 13.42 -13.53
N ARG A 9 -15.44 14.55 -12.87
CA ARG A 9 -15.10 15.86 -13.43
C ARG A 9 -14.03 15.71 -14.53
N MET A 10 -14.33 16.15 -15.76
CA MET A 10 -13.34 16.31 -16.83
C MET A 10 -12.61 17.63 -16.61
N ASP A 11 -11.29 17.59 -16.43
CA ASP A 11 -10.42 18.76 -16.56
C ASP A 11 -9.99 18.91 -18.03
N PRO A 12 -9.90 20.13 -18.59
CA PRO A 12 -9.59 20.38 -20.01
C PRO A 12 -8.11 20.16 -20.40
N GLY A 13 -7.41 19.23 -19.74
CA GLY A 13 -5.97 18.95 -19.91
C GLY A 13 -5.62 17.50 -20.23
N GLY A 14 -6.58 16.67 -20.68
CA GLY A 14 -6.28 15.40 -21.36
C GLY A 14 -5.62 14.29 -20.55
N ALA A 15 -5.69 14.30 -19.22
CA ALA A 15 -5.31 13.14 -18.40
C ALA A 15 -6.52 12.62 -17.63
N VAL A 16 -7.20 11.61 -18.17
CA VAL A 16 -8.02 10.73 -17.34
C VAL A 16 -7.05 9.95 -16.47
N VAL A 17 -6.69 10.52 -15.33
CA VAL A 17 -5.93 9.78 -14.32
C VAL A 17 -6.91 8.78 -13.74
N VAL A 18 -6.88 7.55 -14.24
CA VAL A 18 -7.34 6.38 -13.48
C VAL A 18 -6.43 6.35 -12.25
N ARG A 19 -6.86 7.00 -11.17
CA ARG A 19 -6.10 7.08 -9.92
C ARG A 19 -6.13 5.68 -9.32
N GLY A 20 -5.05 4.98 -9.64
CA GLY A 20 -4.83 3.56 -9.46
C GLY A 20 -5.18 3.02 -8.10
N GLU A 21 -5.77 1.84 -8.12
CA GLU A 21 -6.02 0.99 -6.96
C GLU A 21 -4.67 0.39 -6.51
N GLY A 22 -4.03 1.05 -5.56
CA GLY A 22 -2.74 0.64 -4.98
C GLY A 22 -2.89 0.10 -3.57
N TYR A 23 -1.76 -0.21 -2.95
CA TYR A 23 -1.68 -0.61 -1.54
C TYR A 23 -0.77 0.32 -0.77
N GLN A 24 -1.26 0.83 0.37
CA GLN A 24 -0.40 1.45 1.36
C GLN A 24 0.22 0.37 2.23
N ILE A 25 1.54 0.39 2.31
CA ILE A 25 2.33 -0.57 3.08
C ILE A 25 2.83 0.16 4.31
N ALA A 26 2.53 -0.40 5.48
CA ALA A 26 3.01 0.08 6.74
C ALA A 26 3.89 -0.97 7.42
N ARG A 27 4.96 -0.51 8.07
CA ARG A 27 5.94 -1.34 8.75
C ARG A 27 6.15 -0.82 10.17
N CYS A 28 6.44 -1.73 11.08
CA CYS A 28 7.06 -1.41 12.36
C CYS A 28 8.28 -2.30 12.58
N GLN A 29 9.23 -1.83 13.39
CA GLN A 29 10.43 -2.56 13.75
C GLN A 29 10.18 -3.39 15.02
N GLY A 30 10.49 -4.69 14.94
CA GLY A 30 10.19 -5.69 15.95
C GLY A 30 9.26 -6.79 15.41
N THR A 31 9.40 -8.00 15.95
CA THR A 31 8.44 -9.08 15.69
C THR A 31 7.19 -8.83 16.54
N GLY A 32 6.03 -8.65 15.91
CA GLY A 32 4.76 -8.41 16.62
C GLY A 32 4.59 -6.99 17.17
N CYS A 33 5.39 -6.04 16.69
CA CYS A 33 5.22 -4.63 17.07
C CYS A 33 3.88 -4.06 16.60
N THR A 34 3.48 -2.95 17.23
CA THR A 34 2.20 -2.29 16.96
C THR A 34 2.32 -0.83 16.52
N SER A 35 3.52 -0.24 16.62
CA SER A 35 3.80 1.15 16.22
C SER A 35 4.14 1.23 14.72
N PHE A 36 3.11 1.19 13.88
CA PHE A 36 3.26 1.17 12.42
C PHE A 36 3.45 2.56 11.82
N THR A 37 4.38 2.66 10.87
CA THR A 37 4.56 3.83 10.00
C THR A 37 4.35 3.41 8.55
N GLN A 38 3.66 4.24 7.76
CA GLN A 38 3.57 4.02 6.32
C GLN A 38 4.96 4.19 5.70
N ILE A 39 5.40 3.20 4.93
CA ILE A 39 6.71 3.21 4.27
C ILE A 39 6.58 3.49 2.76
N THR A 40 5.47 3.10 2.14
CA THR A 40 5.22 3.37 0.73
C THR A 40 3.74 3.23 0.36
N THR A 41 3.40 3.72 -0.82
CA THR A 41 2.15 3.40 -1.52
C THR A 41 2.52 2.80 -2.88
N THR A 42 2.03 1.62 -3.19
CA THR A 42 2.30 0.97 -4.48
C THR A 42 1.44 1.57 -5.60
N GLY A 43 1.87 1.34 -6.85
CA GLY A 43 1.06 1.64 -8.03
C GLY A 43 -0.11 0.68 -8.22
N ALA A 44 -0.98 1.00 -9.18
CA ALA A 44 -2.14 0.19 -9.52
C ALA A 44 -1.75 -1.27 -9.84
N GLY A 45 -2.46 -2.24 -9.27
CA GLY A 45 -2.28 -3.67 -9.60
C GLY A 45 -0.97 -4.29 -9.09
N ALA A 46 -0.19 -3.57 -8.28
CA ALA A 46 1.00 -4.13 -7.64
C ALA A 46 0.59 -5.21 -6.63
N THR A 47 1.06 -6.44 -6.84
CA THR A 47 0.85 -7.58 -5.92
C THR A 47 2.09 -7.88 -5.08
N THR A 48 3.23 -7.27 -5.41
CA THR A 48 4.53 -7.52 -4.77
C THR A 48 5.20 -6.21 -4.40
N PHE A 49 5.90 -6.22 -3.26
CA PHE A 49 6.75 -5.13 -2.80
C PHE A 49 8.00 -5.72 -2.15
N THR A 50 9.17 -5.12 -2.43
CA THR A 50 10.45 -5.50 -1.83
C THR A 50 10.95 -4.38 -0.94
N ASP A 51 11.07 -4.66 0.36
CA ASP A 51 11.65 -3.73 1.32
C ASP A 51 13.17 -3.95 1.41
N THR A 52 13.96 -2.91 1.12
CA THR A 52 15.42 -2.96 1.02
C THR A 52 16.08 -2.07 2.06
N GLY A 53 17.36 -2.32 2.36
CA GLY A 53 18.11 -1.51 3.34
C GLY A 53 17.71 -1.77 4.79
N LEU A 54 17.11 -2.93 5.06
CA LEU A 54 16.74 -3.35 6.41
C LEU A 54 17.96 -3.75 7.24
N THR A 55 17.92 -3.47 8.54
CA THR A 55 18.93 -3.93 9.49
C THR A 55 18.94 -5.45 9.54
N ARG A 56 20.13 -6.06 9.51
CA ARG A 56 20.30 -7.52 9.62
C ARG A 56 19.84 -8.03 10.99
N ASN A 57 19.47 -9.30 11.06
CA ASN A 57 19.00 -9.96 12.28
C ASN A 57 17.85 -9.22 13.02
N THR A 58 17.08 -8.40 12.31
CA THR A 58 16.05 -7.53 12.89
C THR A 58 14.68 -7.99 12.45
N GLY A 59 13.75 -8.06 13.41
CA GLY A 59 12.35 -8.35 13.15
C GLY A 59 11.64 -7.14 12.56
N TYR A 60 10.74 -7.36 11.62
CA TYR A 60 9.86 -6.35 11.05
C TYR A 60 8.46 -6.93 10.92
N THR A 61 7.46 -6.12 11.24
CA THR A 61 6.05 -6.49 11.06
C THR A 61 5.41 -5.55 10.05
N TYR A 62 4.67 -6.12 9.12
CA TYR A 62 4.03 -5.42 8.00
C TYR A 62 2.52 -5.58 8.04
N ARG A 63 1.83 -4.58 7.52
CA ARG A 63 0.41 -4.63 7.18
C ARG A 63 0.15 -3.79 5.94
N VAL A 64 -0.90 -4.13 5.21
CA VAL A 64 -1.27 -3.42 3.98
C VAL A 64 -2.73 -2.98 4.04
N ARG A 65 -3.08 -1.92 3.33
CA ARG A 65 -4.49 -1.54 3.06
C ARG A 65 -4.63 -1.08 1.62
N ALA A 66 -5.77 -1.36 1.02
CA ALA A 66 -6.08 -0.86 -0.31
C ALA A 66 -6.31 0.66 -0.26
N VAL A 67 -5.90 1.36 -1.30
CA VAL A 67 -6.14 2.79 -1.50
C VAL A 67 -6.68 3.02 -2.91
N ASN A 68 -7.76 3.79 -3.00
CA ASN A 68 -8.34 4.27 -4.25
C ASN A 68 -8.79 5.73 -4.09
N THR A 69 -9.44 6.28 -5.11
CA THR A 69 -9.97 7.65 -5.07
C THR A 69 -11.04 7.88 -4.04
N ALA A 70 -11.78 6.84 -3.66
CA ALA A 70 -12.85 6.90 -2.68
C ALA A 70 -12.33 6.85 -1.24
N GLY A 71 -11.10 6.35 -1.03
CA GLY A 71 -10.46 6.31 0.27
C GLY A 71 -9.58 5.08 0.47
N THR A 72 -9.45 4.65 1.72
CA THR A 72 -8.64 3.49 2.11
C THR A 72 -9.48 2.42 2.78
N SER A 73 -9.16 1.15 2.56
CA SER A 73 -9.74 0.03 3.32
C SER A 73 -9.22 -0.02 4.76
N ALA A 74 -9.79 -0.92 5.56
CA ALA A 74 -9.14 -1.42 6.77
C ALA A 74 -7.79 -2.07 6.44
N TYR A 75 -6.89 -2.11 7.42
CA TYR A 75 -5.63 -2.84 7.30
C TYR A 75 -5.86 -4.36 7.29
N SER A 76 -4.97 -5.07 6.60
CA SER A 76 -4.85 -6.52 6.65
C SER A 76 -4.41 -7.02 8.03
N ALA A 77 -4.45 -8.34 8.21
CA ALA A 77 -3.67 -9.00 9.25
C ALA A 77 -2.17 -8.67 9.10
N THR A 78 -1.44 -8.78 10.21
CA THR A 78 -0.01 -8.50 10.25
C THR A 78 0.82 -9.70 9.81
N ALA A 79 1.92 -9.44 9.11
CA ALA A 79 2.92 -10.44 8.75
C ALA A 79 4.27 -10.04 9.37
N ALA A 80 4.86 -10.92 10.16
CA ALA A 80 6.16 -10.69 10.77
C ALA A 80 7.25 -11.51 10.05
N VAL A 81 8.39 -10.87 9.82
CA VAL A 81 9.57 -11.48 9.19
C VAL A 81 10.81 -11.03 9.92
N LYS A 82 11.81 -11.90 9.98
CA LYS A 82 13.12 -11.57 10.53
C LYS A 82 14.15 -11.58 9.41
N THR A 83 14.92 -10.50 9.30
CA THR A 83 15.98 -10.43 8.29
C THR A 83 17.11 -11.42 8.61
N PRO A 84 17.78 -11.96 7.58
CA PRO A 84 18.95 -12.81 7.76
C PRO A 84 20.07 -12.11 8.54
N ARG A 85 20.96 -12.91 9.12
CA ARG A 85 22.12 -12.41 9.88
C ARG A 85 23.29 -11.99 8.97
N THR A 86 23.30 -12.39 7.70
CA THR A 86 24.50 -12.44 6.84
C THR A 86 24.30 -11.82 5.48
#